data_AF-A0A9D1JRZ8-F1
#
_entry.id   AF-A0A9D1JRZ8-F1
#
_cell.length_a   1.000
_cell.length_b   1.000
_cell.length_c   1.000
_cell.angle_alpha   90.00
_cell.angle_beta   90.00
_cell.angle_gamma   90.00
#
_symmetry.space_group_name_H-M   'P 1'
#
loop_
_entity.id
_entity.type
_entity.pdbx_description
1 polymer ?
#
loop_
_entity_poly.entity_id
_entity_poly.type
_entity_poly.pdbx_seq_one_letter_code
_entity_poly.pdbx_strand_id
1 'polypeptide(L)'
;MKLDKEDLKKIRHLILFAIIAQAIISNISLIFQGLTVLWDIVFPFVLGGAIAFVLNVPMRALENRIFHGRRLSGNKVAQKIARPVSLVLTIILVLGVILAVLFIVIPELGRTLQSLVTAIQNFIPLAEQTLEGLSVNNQSLESWMEQYNINIDEMLEKLSAYIQSYAGNIVDFTVSAVKSLVNGVANFVIAFVFSCYILMQKEKLLRQAKKILYAYLSEKHADGCVEICSLTARSFSNFLTGQCVEALQAIGFVVLFLVLQQIEGNFIYPKVVGNSVGLPSIWVLACVTIGGKLMGVVGMLIFIPIASVVYSLLRTSVNRRLARKNSV
;
A
#
# COMPACT_ATOMS: atom_id res chain seq x y z
N MET A 1 -50.76 53.21 -17.14
CA MET A 1 -50.62 52.33 -15.95
C MET A 1 -50.15 53.22 -14.81
N LYS A 2 -50.98 53.49 -13.79
CA LYS A 2 -50.56 54.27 -12.61
C LYS A 2 -49.93 53.31 -11.62
N LEU A 3 -48.61 53.37 -11.46
CA LEU A 3 -47.89 52.59 -10.45
C LEU A 3 -48.26 53.13 -9.06
N ASP A 4 -48.85 52.29 -8.23
CA ASP A 4 -49.14 52.64 -6.84
C ASP A 4 -47.84 52.61 -6.00
N LYS A 5 -47.86 53.26 -4.82
CA LYS A 5 -46.71 53.30 -3.90
C LYS A 5 -46.24 51.91 -3.47
N GLU A 6 -47.14 50.93 -3.41
CA GLU A 6 -46.78 49.54 -3.13
C GLU A 6 -45.97 48.88 -4.26
N ASP A 7 -46.34 49.13 -5.52
CA ASP A 7 -45.62 48.60 -6.68
C ASP A 7 -44.22 49.20 -6.78
N LEU A 8 -44.10 50.50 -6.50
CA LEU A 8 -42.81 51.20 -6.37
C LEU A 8 -41.93 50.60 -5.26
N LYS A 9 -42.51 50.20 -4.12
CA LYS A 9 -41.78 49.56 -3.03
C LYS A 9 -41.30 48.15 -3.41
N LYS A 10 -42.11 47.37 -4.12
CA LYS A 10 -41.74 46.03 -4.62
C LYS A 10 -40.63 46.12 -5.66
N ILE A 11 -40.75 47.01 -6.64
CA ILE A 11 -39.73 47.25 -7.67
C ILE A 11 -38.40 47.65 -7.02
N ARG A 12 -38.42 48.52 -6.00
CA ARG A 12 -37.21 48.91 -5.25
C ARG A 12 -36.55 47.71 -4.58
N HIS A 13 -37.28 46.84 -3.88
CA HIS A 13 -36.69 45.65 -3.24
C HIS A 13 -36.13 44.67 -4.28
N LEU A 14 -36.77 44.56 -5.44
CA LEU A 14 -36.34 43.68 -6.52
C LEU A 14 -35.05 44.20 -7.17
N ILE A 15 -34.93 45.50 -7.38
CA ILE A 15 -33.69 46.16 -7.83
C ILE A 15 -32.58 45.97 -6.78
N LEU A 16 -32.88 46.16 -5.49
CA LEU A 16 -31.91 46.01 -4.40
C LEU A 16 -31.42 44.55 -4.28
N PHE A 17 -32.34 43.59 -4.42
CA PHE A 17 -32.03 42.17 -4.49
C PHE A 17 -31.15 41.85 -5.71
N ALA A 18 -31.47 42.38 -6.89
CA ALA A 18 -30.70 42.17 -8.11
C ALA A 18 -29.26 42.73 -7.99
N ILE A 19 -29.08 43.91 -7.38
CA ILE A 19 -27.76 44.49 -7.13
C ILE A 19 -26.96 43.63 -6.16
N ILE A 20 -27.56 43.16 -5.07
CA ILE A 20 -26.91 42.27 -4.09
C ILE A 20 -26.55 40.93 -4.73
N ALA A 21 -27.48 40.31 -5.47
CA ALA A 21 -27.24 39.05 -6.17
C ALA A 21 -26.10 39.19 -7.19
N GLN A 22 -26.08 40.27 -7.97
CA GLN A 22 -25.01 40.55 -8.92
C GLN A 22 -23.66 40.76 -8.21
N ALA A 23 -23.63 41.45 -7.07
CA ALA A 23 -22.42 41.64 -6.28
C ALA A 23 -21.87 40.30 -5.73
N ILE A 24 -22.75 39.39 -5.29
CA ILE A 24 -22.39 38.04 -4.84
C ILE A 24 -21.85 37.21 -6.01
N ILE A 25 -22.51 37.24 -7.16
CA ILE A 25 -22.09 36.49 -8.36
C ILE A 25 -20.75 37.01 -8.88
N SER A 26 -20.55 38.33 -8.90
CA SER A 26 -19.31 38.95 -9.36
C SER A 26 -18.12 38.66 -8.43
N ASN A 27 -18.38 38.44 -7.14
CA ASN A 27 -17.36 38.14 -6.12
C ASN A 27 -17.40 36.68 -5.66
N ILE A 28 -17.99 35.77 -6.45
CA ILE A 28 -18.18 34.39 -6.02
C ILE A 28 -16.83 33.69 -5.81
N SER A 29 -15.81 34.05 -6.57
CA SER A 29 -14.44 33.56 -6.40
C SER A 29 -13.85 33.96 -5.04
N LEU A 30 -14.09 35.18 -4.57
CA LEU A 30 -13.66 35.65 -3.25
C LEU A 30 -14.40 34.91 -2.12
N ILE A 31 -15.70 34.66 -2.28
CA ILE A 31 -16.48 33.88 -1.32
C ILE A 31 -15.96 32.44 -1.24
N PHE A 32 -15.72 31.81 -2.39
CA PHE A 32 -15.14 30.47 -2.45
C PHE A 32 -13.73 30.43 -1.84
N GLN A 33 -12.88 31.42 -2.10
CA GLN A 33 -11.55 31.53 -1.48
C GLN A 33 -11.61 31.68 0.04
N GLY A 34 -12.52 32.51 0.56
CA GLY A 34 -12.74 32.62 1.99
C GLY A 34 -13.19 31.30 2.62
N LEU A 35 -14.04 30.56 1.90
CA LEU A 35 -14.54 29.25 2.32
C LEU A 35 -13.45 28.17 2.28
N THR A 36 -12.56 28.19 1.28
CA THR A 36 -11.40 27.28 1.24
C THR A 36 -10.41 27.59 2.35
N VAL A 37 -10.14 28.87 2.65
CA VAL A 37 -9.27 29.22 3.79
C VAL A 37 -9.86 28.75 5.12
N LEU A 38 -11.17 28.94 5.33
CA LEU A 38 -11.85 28.42 6.51
C LEU A 38 -11.77 26.89 6.58
N TRP A 39 -11.95 26.21 5.45
CA TRP A 39 -11.81 24.76 5.37
C TRP A 39 -10.38 24.32 5.69
N ASP A 40 -9.35 24.97 5.14
CA ASP A 40 -7.94 24.63 5.38
C ASP A 40 -7.55 24.79 6.86
N ILE A 41 -8.17 25.73 7.57
CA ILE A 41 -7.99 25.90 9.02
C ILE A 41 -8.69 24.78 9.79
N VAL A 42 -9.92 24.40 9.41
CA VAL A 42 -10.73 23.40 10.13
C VAL A 42 -10.31 21.96 9.78
N PHE A 43 -9.78 21.74 8.57
CA PHE A 43 -9.47 20.43 8.02
C PHE A 43 -8.50 19.61 8.89
N PRO A 44 -7.40 20.14 9.45
CA PRO A 44 -6.53 19.41 10.37
C PRO A 44 -7.27 18.86 11.60
N PHE A 45 -8.31 19.55 12.08
CA PHE A 45 -9.11 19.11 13.22
C PHE A 45 -10.06 17.97 12.83
N VAL A 46 -10.69 18.07 11.67
CA VAL A 46 -11.55 17.00 11.11
C VAL A 46 -10.72 15.76 10.83
N LEU A 47 -9.56 15.94 10.18
CA LEU A 47 -8.59 14.88 9.90
C LEU A 47 -8.08 14.26 11.21
N GLY A 48 -7.76 15.07 12.21
CA GLY A 48 -7.40 14.60 13.55
C GLY A 48 -8.52 13.80 14.22
N GLY A 49 -9.78 14.20 14.06
CA GLY A 49 -10.94 13.43 14.53
C GLY A 49 -11.08 12.07 13.84
N ALA A 50 -10.86 12.02 12.52
CA ALA A 50 -10.86 10.78 11.75
C ALA A 50 -9.71 9.85 12.17
N ILE A 51 -8.48 10.38 12.31
CA ILE A 51 -7.32 9.63 12.78
C ILE A 51 -7.56 9.11 14.20
N ALA A 52 -8.11 9.93 15.10
CA ALA A 52 -8.47 9.54 16.46
C ALA A 52 -9.43 8.35 16.47
N PHE A 53 -10.45 8.38 15.61
CA PHE A 53 -11.40 7.29 15.48
C PHE A 53 -10.73 5.98 15.03
N VAL A 54 -9.86 6.04 14.01
CA VAL A 54 -9.13 4.87 13.51
C VAL A 54 -8.16 4.32 14.57
N LEU A 55 -7.35 5.18 15.20
CA LEU A 55 -6.37 4.76 16.23
C LEU A 55 -7.02 4.21 17.50
N ASN A 56 -8.24 4.64 17.83
CA ASN A 56 -8.98 4.16 18.99
C ASN A 56 -9.24 2.64 18.93
N VAL A 57 -9.32 2.03 17.74
CA VAL A 57 -9.52 0.59 17.57
C VAL A 57 -8.33 -0.23 18.09
N PRO A 58 -7.12 -0.12 17.50
CA PRO A 58 -5.94 -0.82 18.01
C PRO A 58 -5.55 -0.36 19.42
N MET A 59 -5.72 0.92 19.77
CA MET A 59 -5.46 1.44 21.12
C MET A 59 -6.29 0.71 22.17
N ARG A 60 -7.60 0.56 21.95
CA ARG A 60 -8.48 -0.09 22.93
C ARG A 60 -8.20 -1.58 23.06
N ALA A 61 -7.86 -2.24 21.95
CA ALA A 61 -7.41 -3.63 21.97
C ALA A 61 -6.13 -3.79 22.80
N LEU A 62 -5.17 -2.88 22.62
CA LEU A 62 -3.90 -2.88 23.32
C LEU A 62 -4.05 -2.53 24.81
N GLU A 63 -4.87 -1.51 25.13
CA GLU A 63 -5.24 -1.14 26.50
C GLU A 63 -5.87 -2.31 27.25
N ASN A 64 -6.82 -3.00 26.62
CA ASN A 64 -7.49 -4.15 27.23
C ASN A 64 -6.56 -5.35 27.40
N ARG A 65 -5.68 -5.61 26.42
CA ARG A 65 -4.76 -6.75 26.46
C ARG A 65 -3.62 -6.55 27.46
N ILE A 66 -3.10 -5.32 27.59
CA ILE A 66 -1.96 -5.00 28.48
C ILE A 66 -2.41 -4.69 29.91
N PHE A 67 -3.42 -3.83 30.09
CA PHE A 67 -3.75 -3.27 31.42
C PHE A 67 -4.97 -3.92 32.09
N HIS A 68 -5.95 -4.41 31.33
CA HIS A 68 -7.12 -5.11 31.88
C HIS A 68 -6.97 -6.64 31.95
N GLY A 69 -5.81 -7.19 31.57
CA GLY A 69 -5.46 -8.59 31.81
C GLY A 69 -5.27 -8.90 33.31
N ARG A 70 -5.39 -10.18 33.69
CA ARG A 70 -5.38 -10.72 35.07
C ARG A 70 -4.21 -10.28 36.00
N ARG A 71 -3.20 -9.56 35.49
CA ARG A 71 -1.93 -9.24 36.19
C ARG A 71 -1.81 -7.80 36.70
N LEU A 72 -2.51 -6.81 36.11
CA LEU A 72 -2.31 -5.38 36.41
C LEU A 72 -3.57 -4.64 36.90
N SER A 73 -4.70 -5.35 37.00
CA SER A 73 -6.02 -4.80 37.36
C SER A 73 -6.07 -4.11 38.75
N GLY A 74 -5.21 -4.51 39.69
CA GLY A 74 -5.24 -3.98 41.07
C GLY A 74 -4.53 -2.63 41.32
N ASN A 75 -3.74 -2.11 40.37
CA ASN A 75 -2.90 -0.94 40.62
C ASN A 75 -3.53 0.37 40.10
N LYS A 76 -3.88 1.29 41.02
CA LYS A 76 -4.52 2.58 40.71
C LYS A 76 -3.70 3.46 39.76
N VAL A 77 -2.37 3.39 39.84
CA VAL A 77 -1.47 4.15 38.95
C VAL A 77 -1.50 3.55 37.54
N ALA A 78 -1.49 2.21 37.43
CA ALA A 78 -1.54 1.51 36.15
C ALA A 78 -2.83 1.84 35.37
N GLN A 79 -3.98 1.92 36.04
CA GLN A 79 -5.24 2.30 35.41
C GLN A 79 -5.27 3.77 34.93
N LYS A 80 -4.57 4.67 35.64
CA LYS A 80 -4.50 6.09 35.28
C LYS A 80 -3.58 6.33 34.07
N ILE A 81 -2.50 5.55 33.93
CA ILE A 81 -1.54 5.64 32.81
C ILE A 81 -1.87 4.71 31.64
N ALA A 82 -2.83 3.80 31.80
CA ALA A 82 -3.18 2.81 30.77
C ALA A 82 -3.48 3.45 29.42
N ARG A 83 -4.25 4.54 29.42
CA ARG A 83 -4.64 5.28 28.21
C ARG A 83 -3.47 5.99 27.51
N PRO A 84 -2.67 6.85 28.17
CA PRO A 84 -1.54 7.48 27.48
C PRO A 84 -0.51 6.46 26.99
N VAL A 85 -0.26 5.39 27.75
CA VAL A 85 0.69 4.35 27.34
C VAL A 85 0.17 3.52 26.16
N SER A 86 -1.10 3.09 26.18
CA SER A 86 -1.68 2.34 25.07
C SER A 86 -1.73 3.17 23.79
N LEU A 87 -2.05 4.47 23.92
CA LEU A 87 -2.03 5.42 22.82
C LEU A 87 -0.64 5.54 22.21
N VAL A 88 0.40 5.80 23.01
CA VAL A 88 1.79 5.91 22.51
C VAL A 88 2.23 4.63 21.82
N LEU A 89 1.89 3.45 22.37
CA LEU A 89 2.33 2.19 21.80
C LEU A 89 1.60 1.86 20.48
N THR A 90 0.31 2.16 20.38
CA THR A 90 -0.45 2.06 19.13
C THR A 90 0.06 3.02 18.07
N ILE A 91 0.44 4.24 18.47
CA ILE A 91 1.04 5.24 17.60
C ILE A 91 2.33 4.73 16.98
N ILE A 92 3.24 4.22 17.80
CA ILE A 92 4.54 3.69 17.35
C ILE A 92 4.31 2.54 16.37
N LEU A 93 3.35 1.66 16.65
CA LEU A 93 3.01 0.54 15.79
C LEU A 93 2.46 1.00 14.43
N VAL A 94 1.46 1.87 14.42
CA VAL A 94 0.81 2.32 13.18
C VAL A 94 1.76 3.17 12.33
N LEU A 95 2.48 4.11 12.94
CA LEU A 95 3.51 4.90 12.24
C LEU A 95 4.65 4.01 11.74
N GLY A 96 5.09 3.05 12.53
CA GLY A 96 6.16 2.12 12.14
C GLY A 96 5.78 1.32 10.89
N VAL A 97 4.55 0.80 10.83
CA VAL A 97 4.05 0.08 9.64
C VAL A 97 3.96 1.00 8.43
N ILE A 98 3.37 2.19 8.57
CA ILE A 98 3.22 3.14 7.46
C ILE A 98 4.58 3.57 6.93
N LEU A 99 5.51 3.96 7.81
CA LEU A 99 6.86 4.36 7.42
C LEU A 99 7.61 3.20 6.76
N ALA A 100 7.52 1.98 7.29
CA ALA A 100 8.16 0.82 6.68
C ALA A 100 7.65 0.58 5.25
N VAL A 101 6.33 0.63 5.03
CA VAL A 101 5.75 0.47 3.69
C VAL A 101 6.20 1.58 2.76
N LEU A 102 6.16 2.85 3.19
CA LEU A 102 6.58 3.99 2.37
C LEU A 102 8.06 3.91 2.01
N PHE A 103 8.93 3.59 2.98
CA PHE A 103 10.36 3.42 2.75
C PHE A 103 10.70 2.24 1.84
N ILE A 104 9.87 1.20 1.78
CA ILE A 104 10.07 0.08 0.86
C ILE A 104 9.57 0.43 -0.54
N VAL A 105 8.36 1.00 -0.64
CA VAL A 105 7.66 1.19 -1.92
C VAL A 105 8.22 2.36 -2.72
N ILE A 106 8.48 3.51 -2.08
CA ILE A 106 8.95 4.72 -2.78
C ILE A 106 10.27 4.49 -3.54
N PRO A 107 11.35 3.94 -2.92
CA PRO A 107 12.58 3.73 -3.66
C PRO A 107 12.43 2.66 -4.75
N GLU A 108 11.55 1.69 -4.56
CA GLU A 108 11.30 0.65 -5.57
C GLU A 108 10.61 1.23 -6.81
N LEU A 109 9.68 2.18 -6.63
CA LEU A 109 9.11 2.96 -7.72
C LEU A 109 10.17 3.78 -8.45
N GLY A 110 11.11 4.39 -7.73
CA GLY A 110 12.24 5.10 -8.32
C GLY A 110 13.14 4.18 -9.17
N ARG A 111 13.50 3.01 -8.63
CA ARG A 111 14.35 2.02 -9.32
C ARG A 111 13.69 1.43 -10.56
N THR A 112 12.39 1.16 -10.51
CA THR A 112 11.65 0.61 -11.66
C THR A 112 11.59 1.62 -12.81
N LEU A 113 11.33 2.89 -12.51
CA LEU A 113 11.39 3.97 -13.51
C LEU A 113 12.81 4.17 -14.06
N GLN A 114 13.83 4.15 -13.20
CA GLN A 114 15.22 4.24 -13.65
C GLN A 114 15.59 3.06 -14.56
N SER A 115 15.16 1.85 -14.21
CA SER A 115 15.40 0.65 -15.04
C SER A 115 14.76 0.76 -16.41
N LEU A 116 13.57 1.37 -16.49
CA LEU A 116 12.90 1.64 -17.76
C LEU A 116 13.67 2.69 -18.59
N VAL A 117 14.11 3.79 -17.97
CA VAL A 117 14.95 4.80 -18.65
C VAL A 117 16.24 4.17 -19.17
N THR A 118 16.95 3.41 -18.34
CA THR A 118 18.18 2.70 -18.73
C THR A 118 17.91 1.67 -19.83
N ALA A 119 16.80 0.94 -19.79
CA ALA A 119 16.42 -0.01 -20.84
C ALA A 119 16.18 0.67 -22.19
N ILE A 120 15.52 1.84 -22.19
CA ILE A 120 15.33 2.64 -23.41
C ILE A 120 16.68 3.21 -23.88
N GLN A 121 17.51 3.74 -22.98
CA GLN A 121 18.83 4.25 -23.33
C GLN A 121 19.74 3.17 -23.95
N ASN A 122 19.67 1.94 -23.44
CA ASN A 122 20.43 0.81 -23.99
C ASN A 122 19.84 0.27 -25.31
N PHE A 123 18.58 0.58 -25.62
CA PHE A 123 17.96 0.20 -26.88
C PHE A 123 18.44 1.08 -28.05
N ILE A 124 18.74 2.36 -27.81
CA ILE A 124 19.21 3.31 -28.84
C ILE A 124 20.46 2.82 -29.58
N PRO A 125 21.59 2.48 -28.92
CA PRO A 125 22.78 2.01 -29.63
C PRO A 125 22.55 0.67 -30.33
N LEU A 126 21.66 -0.17 -29.79
CA LEU A 126 21.29 -1.43 -30.43
C LEU A 126 20.48 -1.18 -31.72
N ALA A 127 19.63 -0.15 -31.72
CA ALA A 127 18.89 0.30 -32.88
C ALA A 127 19.83 0.89 -33.94
N GLU A 128 20.79 1.74 -33.54
CA GLU A 128 21.84 2.27 -34.44
C GLU A 128 22.61 1.14 -35.12
N GLN A 129 23.14 0.18 -34.35
CA GLN A 129 23.90 -0.94 -34.90
C GLN A 129 23.06 -1.83 -35.84
N THR A 130 21.78 -2.03 -35.51
CA THR A 130 20.86 -2.81 -36.36
C THR A 130 20.55 -2.04 -37.65
N LEU A 131 20.37 -0.73 -37.58
CA LEU A 131 20.12 0.14 -38.73
C LEU A 131 21.35 0.21 -39.66
N GLU A 132 22.55 0.38 -39.11
CA GLU A 132 23.80 0.34 -39.88
C GLU A 132 23.99 -1.02 -40.57
N GLY A 133 23.76 -2.13 -39.85
CA GLY A 133 23.88 -3.47 -40.41
C GLY A 133 22.85 -3.78 -41.51
N LEU A 134 21.66 -3.17 -41.45
CA LEU A 134 20.64 -3.27 -42.49
C LEU A 134 20.93 -2.35 -43.69
N SER A 135 21.58 -1.21 -43.47
CA SER A 135 21.98 -0.26 -44.52
C SER A 135 23.10 -0.82 -45.40
N VAL A 136 24.10 -1.46 -44.80
CA VAL A 136 25.24 -2.08 -45.53
C VAL A 136 24.80 -3.20 -46.49
N ASN A 137 23.68 -3.87 -46.21
CA ASN A 137 23.18 -4.99 -47.03
C ASN A 137 22.11 -4.60 -48.06
N ASN A 138 21.65 -3.34 -48.12
CA ASN A 138 20.55 -2.94 -49.02
C ASN A 138 20.76 -1.53 -49.59
N GLN A 139 21.34 -1.45 -50.79
CA GLN A 139 21.47 -0.22 -51.59
C GLN A 139 20.14 0.52 -51.86
N SER A 140 19.00 -0.17 -51.75
CA SER A 140 17.65 0.39 -51.90
C SER A 140 17.20 1.22 -50.68
N LEU A 141 17.68 0.92 -49.48
CA LEU A 141 17.30 1.65 -48.27
C LEU A 141 17.90 3.07 -48.25
N GLU A 142 19.16 3.23 -48.66
CA GLU A 142 19.79 4.55 -48.81
C GLU A 142 19.01 5.44 -49.78
N SER A 143 18.57 4.89 -50.92
CA SER A 143 17.80 5.65 -51.92
C SER A 143 16.42 6.12 -51.42
N TRP A 144 15.75 5.34 -50.56
CA TRP A 144 14.48 5.74 -49.93
C TRP A 144 14.67 6.75 -48.79
N MET A 145 15.77 6.66 -48.05
CA MET A 145 16.12 7.63 -47.00
C MET A 145 16.49 9.00 -47.59
N GLU A 146 17.24 9.03 -48.70
CA GLU A 146 17.56 10.24 -49.45
C GLU A 146 16.32 10.86 -50.11
N GLN A 147 15.40 10.05 -50.64
CA GLN A 147 14.16 10.53 -51.27
C GLN A 147 13.23 11.26 -50.27
N TYR A 148 13.23 10.86 -49.00
CA TYR A 148 12.38 11.46 -47.95
C TYR A 148 13.14 12.35 -46.95
N ASN A 149 14.44 12.58 -47.13
CA ASN A 149 15.32 13.40 -46.27
C ASN A 149 15.24 13.00 -44.78
N ILE A 150 15.20 11.70 -44.51
CA ILE A 150 15.09 11.18 -43.13
C ILE A 150 16.50 11.06 -42.55
N ASN A 151 16.89 12.04 -41.74
CA ASN A 151 18.16 12.01 -41.01
C ASN A 151 17.99 11.22 -39.72
N ILE A 152 18.43 9.96 -39.72
CA ILE A 152 18.29 9.05 -38.59
C ILE A 152 19.05 9.56 -37.36
N ASP A 153 20.22 10.18 -37.55
CA ASP A 153 21.01 10.74 -36.46
C ASP A 153 20.25 11.88 -35.76
N GLU A 154 19.60 12.76 -36.52
CA GLU A 154 18.79 13.85 -35.96
C GLU A 154 17.54 13.33 -35.24
N MET A 155 16.95 12.23 -35.73
CA MET A 155 15.83 11.57 -35.06
C MET A 155 16.25 10.92 -33.74
N LEU A 156 17.41 10.28 -33.71
CA LEU A 156 17.99 9.66 -32.53
C LEU A 156 18.42 10.72 -31.51
N GLU A 157 18.95 11.85 -31.97
CA GLU A 157 19.31 12.98 -31.12
C GLU A 157 18.05 13.61 -30.49
N LYS A 158 16.98 13.82 -31.27
CA LYS A 158 15.67 14.26 -30.75
C LYS A 158 15.09 13.26 -29.76
N LEU A 159 15.17 11.97 -30.06
CA LEU A 159 14.71 10.91 -29.15
C LEU A 159 15.50 10.92 -27.84
N SER A 160 16.83 11.07 -27.91
CA SER A 160 17.71 11.19 -26.75
C SER A 160 17.37 12.41 -25.89
N ALA A 161 17.09 13.55 -26.53
CA ALA A 161 16.70 14.79 -25.85
C ALA A 161 15.33 14.68 -25.17
N TYR A 162 14.37 14.01 -25.82
CA TYR A 162 13.09 13.68 -25.20
C TYR A 162 13.30 12.78 -23.98
N ILE A 163 14.08 11.70 -24.08
CA ILE A 163 14.36 10.79 -22.96
C ILE A 163 15.09 11.51 -21.81
N GLN A 164 16.08 12.35 -22.10
CA GLN A 164 16.80 13.13 -21.09
C GLN A 164 15.87 14.14 -20.39
N SER A 165 14.98 14.78 -21.14
CA SER A 165 13.91 15.62 -20.58
C SER A 165 13.00 14.81 -19.66
N TYR A 166 12.59 13.60 -20.05
CA TYR A 166 11.82 12.71 -19.19
C TYR A 166 12.61 12.22 -17.97
N ALA A 167 13.91 11.95 -18.09
CA ALA A 167 14.77 11.59 -16.96
C ALA A 167 14.92 12.76 -15.96
N GLY A 168 15.12 13.98 -16.44
CA GLY A 168 15.12 15.21 -15.63
C GLY A 168 13.76 15.43 -14.95
N ASN A 169 12.67 15.24 -15.69
CA ASN A 169 11.32 15.32 -15.15
C ASN A 169 11.02 14.22 -14.11
N ILE A 170 11.65 13.04 -14.20
CA ILE A 170 11.53 11.98 -13.17
C ILE A 170 12.27 12.40 -11.90
N VAL A 171 13.44 13.03 -12.03
CA VAL A 171 14.18 13.58 -10.87
C VAL A 171 13.36 14.70 -10.22
N ASP A 172 12.79 15.61 -11.00
CA ASP A 172 11.92 16.69 -10.48
C ASP A 172 10.61 16.16 -9.90
N PHE A 173 10.00 15.14 -10.51
CA PHE A 173 8.87 14.42 -9.95
C PHE A 173 9.25 13.74 -8.64
N THR A 174 10.44 13.14 -8.53
CA THR A 174 10.93 12.51 -7.31
C THR A 174 11.16 13.56 -6.22
N VAL A 175 11.82 14.67 -6.53
CA VAL A 175 12.04 15.79 -5.60
C VAL A 175 10.71 16.42 -5.18
N SER A 176 9.76 16.57 -6.10
CA SER A 176 8.42 17.10 -5.81
C SER A 176 7.58 16.12 -5.00
N ALA A 177 7.65 14.82 -5.29
CA ALA A 177 7.03 13.78 -4.51
C ALA A 177 7.61 13.77 -3.09
N VAL A 178 8.93 13.83 -2.92
CA VAL A 178 9.59 13.94 -1.62
C VAL A 178 9.15 15.22 -0.89
N LYS A 179 9.13 16.39 -1.54
CA LYS A 179 8.65 17.64 -0.93
C LYS A 179 7.17 17.58 -0.53
N SER A 180 6.32 16.99 -1.36
CA SER A 180 4.89 16.79 -1.07
C SER A 180 4.68 15.79 0.06
N LEU A 181 5.52 14.76 0.17
CA LEU A 181 5.53 13.82 1.29
C LEU A 181 5.99 14.52 2.55
N VAL A 182 7.01 15.37 2.51
CA VAL A 182 7.45 16.16 3.67
C VAL A 182 6.35 17.10 4.15
N ASN A 183 5.68 17.82 3.23
CA ASN A 183 4.56 18.69 3.59
C ASN A 183 3.33 17.89 4.05
N GLY A 184 3.05 16.75 3.42
CA GLY A 184 1.98 15.83 3.81
C GLY A 184 2.24 15.21 5.19
N VAL A 185 3.48 14.83 5.49
CA VAL A 185 3.93 14.34 6.79
C VAL A 185 3.84 15.44 7.83
N ALA A 186 4.24 16.67 7.52
CA ALA A 186 4.10 17.81 8.44
C ALA A 186 2.63 18.08 8.79
N ASN A 187 1.75 18.14 7.79
CA ASN A 187 0.31 18.31 8.00
C ASN A 187 -0.29 17.12 8.76
N PHE A 188 0.14 15.89 8.44
CA PHE A 188 -0.25 14.69 9.15
C PHE A 188 0.18 14.77 10.62
N VAL A 189 1.42 15.17 10.93
CA VAL A 189 1.93 15.31 12.30
C VAL A 189 1.08 16.31 13.09
N ILE A 190 0.70 17.43 12.49
CA ILE A 190 -0.18 18.41 13.14
C ILE A 190 -1.56 17.80 13.43
N ALA A 191 -2.21 17.23 12.41
CA ALA A 191 -3.52 16.57 12.58
C ALA A 191 -3.45 15.41 13.60
N PHE A 192 -2.32 14.73 13.65
CA PHE A 192 -2.04 13.64 14.55
C PHE A 192 -1.85 14.10 16.00
N VAL A 193 -1.16 15.21 16.23
CA VAL A 193 -1.11 15.85 17.56
C VAL A 193 -2.52 16.24 18.00
N PHE A 194 -3.33 16.82 17.11
CA PHE A 194 -4.73 17.13 17.40
C PHE A 194 -5.57 15.88 17.70
N SER A 195 -5.38 14.79 16.97
CA SER A 195 -5.99 13.49 17.25
C SER A 195 -5.70 13.03 18.68
N CYS A 196 -4.44 13.16 19.14
CA CYS A 196 -4.07 12.81 20.51
C CYS A 196 -4.81 13.66 21.55
N TYR A 197 -4.91 14.97 21.32
CA TYR A 197 -5.69 15.87 22.17
C TYR A 197 -7.18 15.50 22.22
N ILE A 198 -7.78 15.18 21.06
CA ILE A 198 -9.17 14.76 20.95
C ILE A 198 -9.39 13.45 21.73
N LEU A 199 -8.51 12.47 21.58
CA LEU A 199 -8.60 11.19 22.30
C LEU A 199 -8.49 11.36 23.82
N MET A 200 -7.55 12.19 24.28
CA MET A 200 -7.39 12.49 25.71
C MET A 200 -8.61 13.19 26.30
N GLN A 201 -9.31 14.02 25.52
CA GLN A 201 -10.44 14.83 25.99
C GLN A 201 -11.81 14.38 25.46
N LYS A 202 -11.90 13.17 24.88
CA LYS A 202 -13.11 12.69 24.19
C LYS A 202 -14.39 12.79 25.02
N GLU A 203 -14.30 12.54 26.32
CA GLU A 203 -15.43 12.57 27.26
C GLU A 203 -15.93 14.00 27.52
N LYS A 204 -15.04 14.99 27.48
CA LYS A 204 -15.41 16.42 27.61
C LYS A 204 -15.97 16.93 26.28
N LEU A 205 -15.29 16.65 25.17
CA LEU A 205 -15.71 17.06 23.83
C LEU A 205 -17.09 16.50 23.46
N LEU A 206 -17.36 15.22 23.74
CA LEU A 206 -18.63 14.60 23.42
C LEU A 206 -19.79 15.15 24.27
N ARG A 207 -19.52 15.57 25.52
CA ARG A 207 -20.50 16.29 26.35
C ARG A 207 -20.78 17.69 25.83
N GLN A 208 -19.75 18.43 25.39
CA GLN A 208 -19.91 19.76 24.81
C GLN A 208 -20.68 19.70 23.49
N ALA A 209 -20.32 18.76 22.62
CA ALA A 209 -21.02 18.53 21.35
C ALA A 209 -22.51 18.25 21.57
N LYS A 210 -22.84 17.39 22.53
CA LYS A 210 -24.24 17.15 22.93
C LYS A 210 -24.92 18.44 23.40
N LYS A 211 -24.30 19.19 24.34
CA LYS A 211 -24.88 20.46 24.82
C LYS A 211 -25.19 21.44 23.69
N ILE A 212 -24.28 21.57 22.72
CA ILE A 212 -24.48 22.44 21.55
C ILE A 212 -25.65 21.92 20.70
N LEU A 213 -25.69 20.60 20.46
CA LEU A 213 -26.76 19.98 19.70
C LEU A 213 -28.14 20.21 20.33
N TYR A 214 -28.29 19.96 21.64
CA TYR A 214 -29.54 20.19 22.37
C TYR A 214 -29.88 21.68 22.56
N ALA A 215 -28.91 22.59 22.40
CA ALA A 215 -29.16 24.03 22.47
C ALA A 215 -29.71 24.60 21.16
N TYR A 216 -29.31 24.04 20.01
CA TYR A 216 -29.73 24.52 18.70
C TYR A 216 -30.85 23.69 18.05
N LEU A 217 -30.98 22.41 18.41
CA LEU A 217 -32.03 21.52 17.89
C LEU A 217 -33.02 21.15 19.00
N SER A 218 -34.28 20.89 18.61
CA SER A 218 -35.26 20.34 19.55
C SER A 218 -34.90 18.91 19.97
N GLU A 219 -35.31 18.52 21.18
CA GLU A 219 -34.91 17.25 21.82
C GLU A 219 -35.09 16.04 20.89
N LYS A 220 -36.22 15.95 20.17
CA LYS A 220 -36.48 14.86 19.21
C LYS A 220 -35.43 14.75 18.09
N HIS A 221 -35.01 15.88 17.51
CA HIS A 221 -34.02 15.88 16.43
C HIS A 221 -32.60 15.69 16.98
N ALA A 222 -32.32 16.26 18.16
CA ALA A 222 -31.04 16.08 18.83
C ALA A 222 -30.80 14.61 19.22
N ASP A 223 -31.81 13.94 19.79
CA ASP A 223 -31.75 12.51 20.10
C ASP A 223 -31.54 11.66 18.85
N GLY A 224 -32.30 11.93 17.78
CA GLY A 224 -32.13 11.25 16.49
C GLY A 224 -30.73 11.44 15.89
N CYS A 225 -30.18 12.66 15.94
CA CYS A 225 -28.80 12.93 15.47
C CYS A 225 -27.75 12.19 16.30
N VAL A 226 -27.90 12.14 17.64
CA VAL A 226 -26.98 11.39 18.51
C VAL A 226 -27.08 9.90 18.23
N GLU A 227 -28.29 9.38 18.04
CA GLU A 227 -28.53 7.98 17.74
C GLU A 227 -27.87 7.58 16.42
N ILE A 228 -28.14 8.31 15.32
CA ILE A 228 -27.51 8.08 14.01
C ILE A 228 -25.99 8.14 14.13
N CYS A 229 -25.44 9.20 14.74
CA CYS A 229 -23.98 9.33 14.93
C CYS A 229 -23.40 8.14 15.70
N SER A 230 -24.10 7.66 16.74
CA SER A 230 -23.63 6.55 17.56
C SER A 230 -23.69 5.20 16.81
N LEU A 231 -24.73 4.98 16.00
CA LEU A 231 -24.87 3.81 15.14
C LEU A 231 -23.81 3.80 14.05
N THR A 232 -23.56 4.93 13.40
CA THR A 232 -22.48 5.09 12.41
C THR A 232 -21.13 4.80 13.05
N ALA A 233 -20.82 5.44 14.18
CA ALA A 233 -19.56 5.25 14.89
C ALA A 233 -19.36 3.79 15.32
N ARG A 234 -20.42 3.13 15.82
CA ARG A 234 -20.37 1.70 16.18
C ARG A 234 -20.12 0.82 14.97
N SER A 235 -20.84 1.04 13.86
CA SER A 235 -20.72 0.24 12.65
C SER A 235 -19.32 0.35 12.03
N PHE A 236 -18.80 1.56 11.91
CA PHE A 236 -17.43 1.79 11.44
C PHE A 236 -16.38 1.20 12.39
N SER A 237 -16.57 1.32 13.70
CA SER A 237 -15.63 0.75 14.68
C SER A 237 -15.60 -0.78 14.60
N ASN A 238 -16.76 -1.42 14.38
CA ASN A 238 -16.86 -2.86 14.22
C ASN A 238 -16.21 -3.31 12.90
N PHE A 239 -16.43 -2.59 11.80
CA PHE A 239 -15.77 -2.87 10.52
C PHE A 239 -14.23 -2.76 10.64
N LEU A 240 -13.72 -1.67 11.21
CA LEU A 240 -12.27 -1.50 11.42
C LEU A 240 -11.68 -2.59 12.30
N THR A 241 -12.38 -2.96 13.37
CA THR A 241 -11.94 -4.06 14.25
C THR A 241 -11.90 -5.38 13.48
N GLY A 242 -12.93 -5.65 12.65
CA GLY A 242 -12.97 -6.81 11.75
C GLY A 242 -11.78 -6.85 10.81
N GLN A 243 -11.49 -5.75 10.12
CA GLN A 243 -10.34 -5.61 9.22
C GLN A 243 -8.99 -5.86 9.93
N CYS A 244 -8.82 -5.37 11.17
CA CYS A 244 -7.62 -5.65 11.94
C CYS A 244 -7.47 -7.14 12.31
N VAL A 245 -8.58 -7.81 12.64
CA VAL A 245 -8.58 -9.25 12.95
C VAL A 245 -8.33 -10.07 11.69
N GLU A 246 -8.97 -9.71 10.57
CA GLU A 246 -8.76 -10.33 9.25
C GLU A 246 -7.29 -10.19 8.83
N ALA A 247 -6.67 -9.02 9.00
CA ALA A 247 -5.25 -8.83 8.69
C ALA A 247 -4.34 -9.76 9.51
N LEU A 248 -4.61 -9.93 10.82
CA LEU A 248 -3.87 -10.86 11.67
C LEU A 248 -4.09 -12.33 11.28
N GLN A 249 -5.32 -12.70 10.93
CA GLN A 249 -5.65 -14.04 10.43
C GLN A 249 -4.98 -14.33 9.09
N ALA A 250 -4.95 -13.35 8.19
CA ALA A 250 -4.27 -13.44 6.90
C ALA A 250 -2.77 -13.69 7.09
N ILE A 251 -2.12 -12.97 8.01
CA ILE A 251 -0.71 -13.24 8.37
C ILE A 251 -0.56 -14.66 8.90
N GLY A 252 -1.44 -15.11 9.80
CA GLY A 252 -1.41 -16.48 10.32
C GLY A 252 -1.61 -17.54 9.22
N PHE A 253 -2.51 -17.29 8.26
CA PHE A 253 -2.74 -18.14 7.11
C PHE A 253 -1.53 -18.19 6.18
N VAL A 254 -0.90 -17.05 5.88
CA VAL A 254 0.34 -16.99 5.09
C VAL A 254 1.46 -17.78 5.76
N VAL A 255 1.64 -17.62 7.07
CA VAL A 255 2.64 -18.40 7.82
C VAL A 255 2.33 -19.90 7.78
N LEU A 256 1.08 -20.30 8.00
CA LEU A 256 0.65 -21.70 7.91
C LEU A 256 0.92 -22.25 6.50
N PHE A 257 0.57 -21.50 5.47
CA PHE A 257 0.76 -21.89 4.08
C PHE A 257 2.24 -22.08 3.74
N LEU A 258 3.12 -21.16 4.19
CA LEU A 258 4.57 -21.29 4.02
C LEU A 258 5.13 -22.53 4.75
N VAL A 259 4.65 -22.80 5.96
CA VAL A 259 5.04 -24.01 6.71
C VAL A 259 4.60 -25.28 5.98
N LEU A 260 3.36 -25.30 5.47
CA LEU A 260 2.85 -26.42 4.68
C LEU A 260 3.67 -26.64 3.41
N GLN A 261 4.00 -25.57 2.66
CA GLN A 261 4.88 -25.68 1.49
C GLN A 261 6.25 -26.26 1.85
N GLN A 262 6.83 -25.88 2.99
CA GLN A 262 8.13 -26.40 3.42
C GLN A 262 8.07 -27.88 3.81
N ILE A 263 6.97 -28.33 4.43
CA ILE A 263 6.74 -29.74 4.77
C ILE A 263 6.48 -30.55 3.49
N GLU A 264 5.66 -30.05 2.58
CA GLU A 264 5.37 -30.71 1.32
C GLU A 264 6.63 -30.86 0.46
N GLY A 265 7.37 -29.77 0.26
CA GLY A 265 8.56 -29.76 -0.60
C GLY A 265 9.71 -30.63 -0.06
N ASN A 266 9.92 -30.67 1.25
CA ASN A 266 11.09 -31.37 1.82
C ASN A 266 10.80 -32.76 2.38
N PHE A 267 9.57 -33.05 2.80
CA PHE A 267 9.26 -34.32 3.49
C PHE A 267 8.26 -35.17 2.72
N ILE A 268 7.14 -34.58 2.29
CA ILE A 268 6.07 -35.35 1.66
C ILE A 268 6.49 -35.74 0.24
N TYR A 269 6.89 -34.76 -0.58
CA TYR A 269 7.22 -34.98 -1.99
C TYR A 269 8.30 -36.06 -2.20
N PRO A 270 9.47 -36.05 -1.51
CA PRO A 270 10.48 -37.10 -1.67
C PRO A 270 10.01 -38.48 -1.18
N LYS A 271 9.00 -38.54 -0.31
CA LYS A 271 8.48 -39.79 0.25
C LYS A 271 7.43 -40.43 -0.64
N VAL A 272 6.51 -39.66 -1.21
CA VAL A 272 5.56 -40.17 -2.22
C VAL A 272 6.29 -40.53 -3.51
N VAL A 273 7.15 -39.64 -4.00
CA VAL A 273 7.87 -39.87 -5.25
C VAL A 273 8.99 -40.92 -5.07
N GLY A 274 9.65 -40.96 -3.91
CA GLY A 274 10.63 -42.01 -3.59
C GLY A 274 10.03 -43.41 -3.52
N ASN A 275 8.81 -43.56 -2.98
CA ASN A 275 8.09 -44.83 -3.00
C ASN A 275 7.72 -45.28 -4.42
N SER A 276 7.34 -44.35 -5.30
CA SER A 276 7.07 -44.66 -6.72
C SER A 276 8.33 -45.01 -7.52
N VAL A 277 9.50 -44.52 -7.11
CA VAL A 277 10.78 -44.69 -7.82
C VAL A 277 11.69 -45.75 -7.17
N GLY A 278 11.27 -46.35 -6.05
CA GLY A 278 12.02 -47.41 -5.34
C GLY A 278 13.26 -46.93 -4.58
N LEU A 279 13.39 -45.61 -4.36
CA LEU A 279 14.52 -44.98 -3.68
C LEU A 279 14.12 -44.48 -2.28
N PRO A 280 14.97 -44.65 -1.25
CA PRO A 280 14.74 -44.03 0.05
C PRO A 280 14.68 -42.50 -0.06
N SER A 281 13.79 -41.86 0.69
CA SER A 281 13.47 -40.42 0.57
C SER A 281 14.68 -39.49 0.72
N ILE A 282 15.66 -39.86 1.55
CA ILE A 282 16.90 -39.10 1.75
C ILE A 282 17.72 -39.01 0.45
N TRP A 283 17.74 -40.07 -0.34
CA TRP A 283 18.49 -40.12 -1.60
C TRP A 283 17.78 -39.35 -2.71
N VAL A 284 16.45 -39.36 -2.72
CA VAL A 284 15.65 -38.53 -3.64
C VAL A 284 15.93 -37.04 -3.38
N LEU A 285 15.93 -36.62 -2.11
CA LEU A 285 16.21 -35.23 -1.74
C LEU A 285 17.65 -34.81 -2.09
N ALA A 286 18.63 -35.70 -1.86
CA ALA A 286 20.01 -35.48 -2.28
C ALA A 286 20.13 -35.35 -3.81
N CYS A 287 19.44 -36.19 -4.59
CA CYS A 287 19.44 -36.14 -6.05
C CYS A 287 18.83 -34.84 -6.59
N VAL A 288 17.69 -34.39 -6.03
CA VAL A 288 17.06 -33.12 -6.42
C VAL A 288 17.95 -31.93 -6.08
N THR A 289 18.58 -31.94 -4.90
CA THR A 289 19.44 -30.83 -4.47
C THR A 289 20.73 -30.73 -5.31
N ILE A 290 21.37 -31.88 -5.58
CA ILE A 290 22.61 -31.95 -6.37
C ILE A 290 22.31 -31.67 -7.84
N GLY A 291 21.29 -32.33 -8.41
CA GLY A 291 20.86 -32.12 -9.80
C GLY A 291 20.41 -30.68 -10.06
N GLY A 292 19.65 -30.11 -9.11
CA GLY A 292 19.23 -28.71 -9.14
C GLY A 292 20.38 -27.71 -9.14
N LYS A 293 21.43 -27.96 -8.36
CA LYS A 293 22.62 -27.10 -8.33
C LYS A 293 23.50 -27.22 -9.57
N LEU A 294 23.55 -28.39 -10.20
CA LEU A 294 24.42 -28.62 -11.37
C LEU A 294 23.80 -28.14 -12.69
N MET A 295 22.53 -28.46 -12.94
CA MET A 295 21.89 -28.21 -14.24
C MET A 295 20.47 -27.62 -14.10
N GLY A 296 20.15 -27.01 -12.96
CA GLY A 296 18.83 -26.41 -12.71
C GLY A 296 17.71 -27.46 -12.77
N VAL A 297 16.55 -27.05 -13.30
CA VAL A 297 15.35 -27.90 -13.39
C VAL A 297 15.60 -29.18 -14.19
N VAL A 298 16.41 -29.11 -15.26
CA VAL A 298 16.75 -30.28 -16.09
C VAL A 298 17.57 -31.30 -15.30
N GLY A 299 18.51 -30.83 -14.47
CA GLY A 299 19.30 -31.69 -13.61
C GLY A 299 18.48 -32.41 -12.55
N MET A 300 17.47 -31.75 -11.97
CA MET A 300 16.55 -32.37 -11.01
C MET A 300 15.79 -33.56 -11.63
N LEU A 301 15.34 -33.43 -12.88
CA LEU A 301 14.57 -34.48 -13.58
C LEU A 301 15.43 -35.70 -13.96
N ILE A 302 16.68 -35.50 -14.35
CA ILE A 302 17.55 -36.57 -14.86
C ILE A 302 18.23 -37.35 -13.71
N PHE A 303 18.62 -36.68 -12.62
CA PHE A 303 19.35 -37.33 -11.53
C PHE A 303 18.53 -38.39 -10.78
N ILE A 304 17.22 -38.20 -10.65
CA ILE A 304 16.32 -39.13 -9.94
C ILE A 304 16.31 -40.54 -10.60
N PRO A 305 15.99 -40.69 -11.90
CA PRO A 305 15.98 -42.01 -12.54
C PRO A 305 17.37 -42.66 -12.62
N ILE A 306 18.44 -41.88 -12.84
CA ILE A 306 19.82 -42.42 -12.85
C ILE A 306 20.17 -43.01 -11.48
N ALA A 307 19.93 -42.25 -10.40
CA ALA A 307 20.21 -42.72 -9.05
C ALA A 307 19.37 -43.95 -8.68
N SER A 308 18.14 -44.04 -9.18
CA SER A 308 17.26 -45.20 -8.97
C SER A 308 17.83 -46.48 -9.59
N VAL A 309 18.32 -46.37 -10.83
CA VAL A 309 18.96 -47.48 -11.53
C VAL A 309 20.23 -47.94 -10.80
N VAL A 310 21.11 -46.99 -10.44
CA VAL A 310 22.35 -47.29 -9.72
C VAL A 310 22.07 -47.96 -8.38
N TYR A 311 21.13 -47.40 -7.60
CA TYR A 311 20.74 -47.96 -6.31
C TYR A 311 20.16 -49.36 -6.45
N SER A 312 19.30 -49.60 -7.44
CA SER A 312 18.69 -50.92 -7.70
C SER A 312 19.74 -51.96 -8.09
N LEU A 313 20.72 -51.61 -8.91
CA LEU A 313 21.83 -52.49 -9.29
C LEU A 313 22.72 -52.83 -8.09
N LEU A 314 23.05 -51.83 -7.26
CA LEU A 314 23.85 -52.04 -6.04
C LEU A 314 23.10 -52.92 -5.04
N ARG A 315 21.83 -52.63 -4.78
CA ARG A 315 20.98 -53.43 -3.88
C ARG A 315 20.90 -54.89 -4.33
N THR A 316 20.71 -55.11 -5.63
CA THR A 316 20.66 -56.47 -6.21
C THR A 316 22.01 -57.19 -6.06
N SER A 317 23.11 -56.50 -6.32
CA SER A 317 24.47 -57.06 -6.21
C SER A 317 24.84 -57.42 -4.77
N VAL A 318 24.49 -56.56 -3.80
CA VAL A 318 24.74 -56.79 -2.38
C VAL A 318 23.86 -57.92 -1.85
N ASN A 319 22.56 -57.93 -2.17
CA ASN A 319 21.67 -59.01 -1.74
C ASN A 319 22.09 -60.37 -2.31
N ARG A 320 22.57 -60.42 -3.55
CA ARG A 320 23.13 -61.66 -4.12
C ARG A 320 24.36 -62.16 -3.37
N ARG A 321 25.23 -61.26 -2.90
CA ARG A 321 26.42 -61.61 -2.10
C ARG A 321 26.04 -62.07 -0.68
N LEU A 322 25.07 -61.41 -0.05
CA LEU A 322 24.57 -61.79 1.28
C LEU A 322 23.85 -63.14 1.25
N ALA A 323 23.02 -63.40 0.23
CA ALA A 323 22.36 -64.69 0.05
C ALA A 323 23.38 -65.84 -0.08
N ARG A 324 24.46 -65.64 -0.85
CA ARG A 324 25.55 -66.62 -0.97
C ARG A 324 26.32 -66.87 0.33
N LYS A 325 26.35 -65.89 1.24
CA LYS A 325 27.08 -65.99 2.52
C LYS A 325 26.24 -66.66 3.62
N ASN A 326 24.92 -66.52 3.57
CA ASN A 326 23.99 -67.17 4.51
C ASN A 326 23.59 -68.60 4.09
N SER A 327 23.92 -69.01 2.87
CA SER A 327 23.72 -70.37 2.36
C SER A 327 24.96 -71.28 2.54
N VAL A 328 25.93 -70.84 3.35
CA VAL A 328 27.12 -71.59 3.80
C VAL A 328 27.05 -71.64 5.32
#